data_AF-A0A0N4T696-F1
#
_entry.id   AF-A0A0N4T696-F1
#
_cell.length_a   1.000
_cell.length_b   1.000
_cell.length_c   1.000
_cell.angle_alpha   90.00
_cell.angle_beta   90.00
_cell.angle_gamma   90.00
#
_symmetry.space_group_name_H-M   'P 1'
#
loop_
_entity.id
_entity.type
_entity.pdbx_description
1 polymer ?
#
loop_
_entity_poly.entity_id
_entity_poly.type
_entity_poly.pdbx_seq_one_letter_code
_entity_poly.pdbx_strand_id
1 'polypeptide(L)'
;MDEFDEDIELMRDSIISIESSSWNIITDDERAILSGLLELGCINETMLPWNSGRPLLIKIFWITRAQNVAQLLGFEVLRET
;
A
#
# COMPACT_ATOMS: atom_id res chain seq x y z
N MET A 1 -25.12 -0.93 -33.46
CA MET A 1 -24.15 0.13 -33.18
C MET A 1 -23.69 -0.15 -31.77
N ASP A 2 -22.59 -0.90 -31.70
CA ASP A 2 -22.10 -1.51 -30.47
C ASP A 2 -20.90 -0.66 -30.03
N GLU A 3 -21.16 0.25 -29.11
CA GLU A 3 -20.13 1.07 -28.49
C GLU A 3 -20.38 0.94 -26.98
N PHE A 4 -20.07 -0.25 -26.47
CA PHE A 4 -19.69 -0.39 -25.09
C PHE A 4 -18.37 0.37 -24.93
N ASP A 5 -18.44 1.67 -24.66
CA ASP A 5 -17.39 2.33 -23.88
C ASP A 5 -17.49 1.73 -22.47
N GLU A 6 -17.01 0.49 -22.34
CA GLU A 6 -16.55 0.00 -21.05
C GLU A 6 -15.41 0.94 -20.67
N ASP A 7 -15.70 1.91 -19.79
CA ASP A 7 -14.69 2.61 -19.02
C ASP A 7 -13.82 1.52 -18.37
N ILE A 8 -12.73 1.11 -19.04
CA ILE A 8 -11.93 -0.04 -18.58
C ILE A 8 -11.31 0.35 -17.24
N GLU A 9 -11.94 -0.06 -16.14
CA GLU A 9 -11.41 0.03 -14.80
C GLU A 9 -10.30 -1.03 -14.66
N LEU A 10 -9.09 -0.67 -15.09
CA LEU A 10 -7.93 -1.52 -14.88
C LEU A 10 -7.53 -1.48 -13.39
N MET A 11 -7.65 -2.60 -12.71
CA MET A 11 -7.10 -2.79 -11.37
C MET A 11 -5.60 -3.13 -11.50
N ARG A 12 -4.74 -2.32 -10.89
CA ARG A 12 -3.30 -2.58 -10.81
C ARG A 12 -2.91 -2.83 -9.37
N ASP A 13 -2.12 -3.87 -9.13
CA ASP A 13 -1.52 -4.12 -7.84
C ASP A 13 -0.02 -3.78 -7.83
N SER A 14 0.41 -3.13 -6.75
CA SER A 14 1.82 -2.87 -6.46
C SER A 14 2.13 -3.35 -5.05
N ILE A 15 3.31 -3.93 -4.84
CA ILE A 15 3.78 -4.30 -3.50
C ILE A 15 4.86 -3.30 -3.09
N ILE A 16 4.66 -2.66 -1.95
CA ILE A 16 5.68 -1.86 -1.27
C ILE A 16 6.31 -2.73 -0.19
N SER A 17 7.63 -2.79 -0.16
CA SER A 17 8.41 -3.38 0.92
C SER A 17 9.07 -2.27 1.72
N ILE A 18 8.80 -2.22 3.03
CA ILE A 18 9.48 -1.30 3.95
C ILE A 18 10.43 -2.14 4.81
N GLU A 19 11.73 -1.94 4.62
CA GLU A 19 12.79 -2.74 5.25
C GLU A 19 13.68 -1.91 6.20
N SER A 20 13.30 -0.65 6.41
CA SER A 20 14.08 0.30 7.19
C SER A 20 14.28 -0.15 8.63
N SER A 21 15.48 0.11 9.17
CA SER A 21 15.88 -0.24 10.53
C SER A 21 15.51 0.81 11.59
N SER A 22 14.86 1.93 11.23
CA SER A 22 14.26 2.86 12.20
C SER A 22 13.29 3.86 11.56
N TRP A 23 12.47 4.52 12.38
CA TRP A 23 11.58 5.62 11.97
C TRP A 23 12.31 6.86 11.40
N ASN A 24 13.59 7.02 11.73
CA ASN A 24 14.35 8.20 11.32
C ASN A 24 14.96 8.07 9.92
N ILE A 25 14.99 6.85 9.36
CA ILE A 25 15.64 6.58 8.06
C ILE A 25 14.65 6.22 6.94
N ILE A 26 13.37 6.06 7.27
CA ILE A 26 12.31 5.91 6.26
C ILE A 26 12.10 7.21 5.47
N THR A 27 11.62 7.07 4.25
CA THR A 27 11.17 8.18 3.41
C THR A 27 9.90 8.82 4.00
N ASP A 28 9.57 10.04 3.56
CA ASP A 28 8.34 10.72 4.00
C ASP A 28 7.07 9.97 3.55
N ASP A 29 7.11 9.31 2.39
CA ASP A 29 6.00 8.48 1.91
C ASP A 29 5.81 7.24 2.78
N GLU A 30 6.89 6.52 3.09
CA GLU A 30 6.85 5.38 4.02
C GLU A 30 6.36 5.82 5.41
N ARG A 31 6.79 6.99 5.88
CA ARG A 31 6.33 7.56 7.14
C ARG A 31 4.82 7.82 7.14
N ALA A 32 4.30 8.44 6.09
CA ALA A 32 2.87 8.69 5.94
C ALA A 32 2.05 7.39 5.93
N ILE A 33 2.54 6.38 5.19
CA ILE A 33 1.91 5.05 5.13
C ILE A 33 1.90 4.40 6.51
N LEU A 34 3.06 4.32 7.18
CA LEU A 34 3.18 3.66 8.49
C LEU A 34 2.34 4.36 9.56
N SER A 35 2.37 5.70 9.61
CA SER A 35 1.51 6.47 10.53
C SER A 35 0.03 6.16 10.29
N GLY A 36 -0.43 6.21 9.03
CA GLY A 36 -1.83 5.92 8.71
C GLY A 36 -2.23 4.49 9.09
N LEU A 37 -1.37 3.49 8.84
CA LEU A 37 -1.65 2.10 9.20
C LEU A 37 -1.70 1.87 10.71
N LEU A 38 -0.86 2.57 11.48
CA LEU A 38 -0.88 2.53 12.95
C LEU A 38 -2.14 3.21 13.50
N GLU A 39 -2.49 4.38 12.99
CA GLU A 39 -3.70 5.13 13.38
C GLU A 39 -4.99 4.34 13.09
N LEU A 40 -5.03 3.62 11.97
CA LEU A 40 -6.14 2.74 11.59
C LEU A 40 -6.12 1.38 12.32
N GLY A 41 -5.06 1.08 13.07
CA GLY A 41 -4.89 -0.20 13.78
C GLY A 41 -4.67 -1.41 12.86
N CYS A 42 -4.31 -1.18 11.59
CA CYS A 42 -4.00 -2.25 10.62
C CYS A 42 -2.67 -2.95 10.95
N ILE A 43 -1.74 -2.20 11.55
CA ILE A 43 -0.49 -2.71 12.11
C ILE A 43 -0.34 -2.21 13.55
N ASN A 44 0.61 -2.79 14.28
CA ASN A 44 1.04 -2.30 15.58
C ASN A 44 2.56 -2.13 15.62
N GLU A 45 3.09 -1.55 16.70
CA GLU A 45 4.52 -1.28 16.82
C GLU A 45 5.39 -2.54 16.67
N THR A 46 4.93 -3.70 17.13
CA THR A 46 5.70 -4.97 17.04
C THR A 46 5.84 -5.47 15.59
N MET A 47 4.98 -5.02 14.69
CA MET A 47 5.03 -5.35 13.27
C MET A 47 5.96 -4.42 12.47
N LEU A 48 6.43 -3.31 13.07
CA LEU A 48 7.33 -2.39 12.40
C LEU A 48 8.68 -3.06 12.08
N PRO A 49 9.31 -2.78 10.93
CA PRO A 49 10.45 -3.59 10.47
C PRO A 49 11.63 -3.65 11.45
N TRP A 50 11.87 -2.56 12.17
CA TRP A 50 12.92 -2.47 13.19
C TRP A 50 12.59 -3.17 14.52
N ASN A 51 11.31 -3.47 14.77
CA ASN A 51 10.88 -4.21 15.96
C ASN A 51 10.70 -5.70 15.64
N SER A 52 10.16 -6.03 14.47
CA SER A 52 9.94 -7.39 14.01
C SER A 52 11.21 -8.06 13.45
N GLY A 53 12.18 -7.24 12.99
CA GLY A 53 13.34 -7.71 12.23
C GLY A 53 13.00 -8.22 10.84
N ARG A 54 11.78 -7.95 10.34
CA ARG A 54 11.29 -8.40 9.03
C ARG A 54 10.71 -7.23 8.23
N PRO A 55 10.85 -7.24 6.89
CA PRO A 55 10.15 -6.30 6.03
C PRO A 55 8.65 -6.24 6.29
N LEU A 56 8.09 -5.04 6.29
CA LEU A 56 6.64 -4.86 6.23
C LEU A 56 6.22 -4.76 4.77
N LEU A 57 5.47 -5.75 4.30
CA LEU A 57 4.98 -5.84 2.93
C LEU A 57 3.54 -5.32 2.85
N ILE A 58 3.30 -4.36 1.97
CA ILE A 58 1.99 -3.73 1.79
C ILE A 58 1.61 -3.86 0.32
N LYS A 59 0.57 -4.64 0.05
CA LYS A 59 -0.04 -4.72 -1.28
C LYS A 59 -1.03 -3.57 -1.42
N ILE A 60 -0.90 -2.79 -2.48
CA ILE A 60 -1.76 -1.65 -2.78
C ILE A 60 -2.55 -1.95 -4.05
N PHE A 61 -3.85 -1.71 -3.99
CA PHE A 61 -4.78 -1.85 -5.10
C PHE A 61 -5.11 -0.47 -5.65
N TRP A 62 -4.77 -0.24 -6.92
CA TRP A 62 -5.11 0.97 -7.65
C TRP A 62 -6.21 0.66 -8.66
N ILE A 63 -7.10 1.62 -8.87
CA ILE A 63 -8.04 1.61 -9.98
C ILE A 63 -7.67 2.74 -10.93
N THR A 64 -7.41 2.42 -12.19
CA THR A 64 -7.27 3.43 -13.24
C THR A 64 -8.57 3.50 -14.01
N ARG A 65 -9.24 4.66 -13.94
CA ARG A 65 -10.44 4.96 -14.74
C ARG A 65 -10.04 5.40 -16.15
N ALA A 66 -11.00 5.46 -17.07
CA ALA A 66 -10.81 5.85 -18.48
C ALA A 66 -10.03 7.16 -18.71
N GLN A 67 -9.98 8.06 -17.73
CA GLN A 67 -9.19 9.29 -17.78
C GLN A 67 -7.70 9.12 -17.39
N ASN A 68 -7.20 7.89 -17.24
CA ASN A 68 -5.84 7.56 -16.77
C ASN A 68 -5.48 8.12 -15.39
N VAL A 69 -6.49 8.45 -14.57
CA VAL A 69 -6.28 8.86 -13.18
C VAL A 69 -6.25 7.60 -12.32
N ALA A 70 -5.09 7.31 -11.71
CA ALA A 70 -4.94 6.26 -10.73
C ALA A 70 -5.54 6.72 -9.39
N GLN A 71 -6.51 5.98 -8.88
CA GLN A 71 -7.10 6.19 -7.55
C GLN A 71 -6.78 4.99 -6.67
N LEU A 72 -6.48 5.26 -5.39
CA LEU A 72 -6.28 4.20 -4.40
C LEU A 72 -7.62 3.52 -4.12
N LEU A 73 -7.72 2.22 -4.42
CA LEU A 73 -8.90 1.41 -4.15
C LEU A 73 -8.83 0.79 -2.76
N GLY A 74 -7.64 0.37 -2.34
CA GLY A 74 -7.43 -0.24 -1.03
C GLY A 74 -6.01 -0.74 -0.84
N PHE A 75 -5.75 -1.38 0.30
CA PHE A 75 -4.47 -2.01 0.60
C PHE A 75 -4.67 -3.27 1.44
N GLU A 76 -3.66 -4.12 1.47
CA GLU A 76 -3.54 -5.31 2.30
C GLU A 76 -2.14 -5.38 2.89
N VAL A 77 -2.04 -5.57 4.21
CA VAL A 77 -0.76 -5.82 4.87
C VAL A 77 -0.46 -7.32 4.76
N LEU A 78 0.55 -7.67 3.98
CA LEU A 78 0.95 -9.05 3.76
C LEU A 78 1.74 -9.53 4.98
N ARG A 79 1.28 -10.63 5.59
CA ARG A 79 1.99 -11.28 6.70
C ARG A 79 2.60 -12.58 6.18
N GLU A 80 3.89 -12.78 6.43
CA GLU A 80 4.49 -14.10 6.27
C GLU A 80 3.81 -15.06 7.26
N THR A 81 3.13 -16.08 6.74
CA THR A 81 2.58 -17.20 7.50
C THR A 81 3.66 -18.17 7.94
#